data_AF-A0A6G8PTQ0-F1
#
_entry.id   AF-A0A6G8PTQ0-F1
#
_cell.length_a   1.000
_cell.length_b   1.000
_cell.length_c   1.000
_cell.angle_alpha   90.00
_cell.angle_beta   90.00
_cell.angle_gamma   90.00
#
_symmetry.space_group_name_H-M   'P 1'
#
loop_
_entity.id
_entity.type
_entity.pdbx_description
1 polymer ?
#
loop_
_entity_poly.entity_id
_entity_poly.type
_entity_poly.pdbx_seq_one_letter_code
_entity_poly.pdbx_strand_id
1 'polypeptide(L)'
;MTIARKLWLGFGILILIFLLTALAVGTSVRSVAGALDEIVTVEEPTAATAYEMEINTVEIGRSILSYLETGDPELREAAQSDRADFEEFKGGTTS
;
A
#
# COMPACT_ATOMS: atom_id res chain seq x y z
N MET A 1 -15.48 44.80 37.95
CA MET A 1 -14.60 43.74 37.42
C MET A 1 -13.35 44.41 36.85
N THR A 2 -12.14 44.02 37.26
CA THR A 2 -10.91 44.68 36.81
C THR A 2 -10.56 44.31 35.35
N ILE A 3 -9.92 45.23 34.63
CA ILE A 3 -9.49 45.05 33.23
C ILE A 3 -8.60 43.80 33.09
N ALA A 4 -7.71 43.57 34.07
CA ALA A 4 -6.86 42.38 34.15
C ALA A 4 -7.66 41.06 34.15
N ARG A 5 -8.81 41.03 34.83
CA ARG A 5 -9.66 39.83 34.90
C ARG A 5 -10.36 39.53 33.57
N LYS A 6 -10.72 40.56 32.79
CA LYS A 6 -11.27 40.40 31.44
C LYS A 6 -10.21 39.89 30.46
N LEU A 7 -8.98 40.40 30.57
CA LEU A 7 -7.88 39.99 29.71
C LEU A 7 -7.50 38.52 29.94
N TRP A 8 -7.40 38.10 31.20
CA TRP A 8 -7.13 36.70 31.56
C TRP A 8 -8.23 35.74 31.11
N LEU A 9 -9.50 36.17 31.19
CA LEU A 9 -10.63 35.36 30.74
C LEU A 9 -10.56 35.12 29.21
N GLY A 10 -10.30 36.17 28.44
CA GLY A 10 -10.14 36.06 26.98
C GLY A 10 -8.96 35.18 26.59
N PHE A 11 -7.83 35.33 27.29
CA PHE A 11 -6.64 34.53 27.05
C PHE A 11 -6.86 33.04 27.39
N GLY A 12 -7.54 32.76 28.49
CA GLY A 12 -7.91 31.39 28.87
C GLY A 12 -8.85 30.73 27.87
N ILE A 13 -9.84 31.47 27.36
CA ILE A 13 -10.75 30.99 26.31
C ILE A 13 -9.98 30.69 25.02
N LEU A 14 -9.05 31.57 24.63
CA LEU A 14 -8.23 31.37 23.43
C LEU A 14 -7.40 30.09 23.55
N ILE A 15 -6.70 29.90 24.68
CA ILE A 15 -5.93 28.68 24.95
C ILE A 15 -6.82 27.44 24.89
N LEU A 16 -8.01 27.50 25.50
CA LEU A 16 -8.94 26.38 25.49
C LEU A 16 -9.35 25.99 24.07
N ILE A 17 -9.66 26.97 23.22
CA ILE A 17 -9.99 26.73 21.80
C ILE A 17 -8.82 26.07 21.08
N PHE A 18 -7.59 26.55 21.28
CA PHE A 18 -6.40 25.94 20.69
C PHE A 18 -6.21 24.49 21.12
N LEU A 19 -6.38 24.20 22.41
CA LEU A 19 -6.26 22.83 22.94
C LEU A 19 -7.31 21.90 22.36
N LEU A 20 -8.57 22.34 22.30
CA LEU A 20 -9.66 21.55 21.72
C LEU A 20 -9.44 21.29 20.23
N THR A 21 -8.96 22.29 19.50
CA THR A 21 -8.66 22.16 18.07
C THR A 21 -7.50 21.19 17.85
N ALA A 22 -6.41 21.31 18.62
CA ALA A 22 -5.28 20.40 18.54
C ALA A 22 -5.68 18.95 18.87
N LEU A 23 -6.56 18.75 19.86
CA LEU A 23 -7.09 17.44 20.21
C LEU A 23 -7.96 16.86 19.08
N ALA A 24 -8.85 17.67 18.50
CA ALA A 24 -9.69 17.26 17.38
C ALA A 24 -8.83 16.84 16.17
N VAL A 25 -7.87 17.68 15.77
CA VAL A 25 -6.95 17.37 14.67
C VAL A 25 -6.13 16.11 14.98
N GLY A 26 -5.57 16.00 16.19
CA GLY A 26 -4.78 14.84 16.58
C GLY A 26 -5.57 13.52 16.52
N THR A 27 -6.83 13.53 16.96
CA THR A 27 -7.70 12.35 16.88
C THR A 27 -8.10 12.01 15.44
N SER A 28 -8.42 13.01 14.61
CA SER A 28 -8.69 12.80 13.19
C SER A 28 -7.50 12.22 12.44
N VAL A 29 -6.28 12.75 12.67
CA VAL A 29 -5.06 12.23 12.06
C VAL A 29 -4.80 10.79 12.49
N ARG A 30 -5.01 10.46 13.78
CA ARG A 30 -4.85 9.08 14.28
C ARG A 30 -5.84 8.11 13.61
N SER A 31 -7.08 8.55 13.38
CA SER A 31 -8.11 7.76 12.71
C SER A 31 -7.78 7.54 11.24
N VAL A 32 -7.31 8.57 10.54
CA VAL A 32 -6.90 8.47 9.13
C VAL A 32 -5.68 7.56 9.00
N ALA A 33 -4.70 7.68 9.90
CA ALA A 33 -3.53 6.82 9.89
C ALA A 33 -3.89 5.34 10.10
N GLY A 34 -4.83 5.04 11.01
CA GLY A 34 -5.32 3.66 11.21
C GLY A 34 -6.07 3.12 9.99
N ALA A 35 -6.91 3.93 9.35
CA ALA A 35 -7.61 3.53 8.12
C ALA A 35 -6.65 3.32 6.94
N LEU A 36 -5.62 4.16 6.83
CA LEU A 36 -4.57 3.98 5.82
C LEU A 36 -3.73 2.73 6.09
N ASP A 37 -3.39 2.44 7.34
CA ASP A 37 -2.68 1.22 7.72
C ASP A 37 -3.47 -0.04 7.35
N GLU A 38 -4.80 -0.03 7.61
CA GLU A 38 -5.71 -1.11 7.21
C GLU A 38 -5.78 -1.29 5.68
N ILE A 39 -5.84 -0.19 4.93
CA ILE A 39 -5.88 -0.22 3.45
C ILE A 39 -4.54 -0.73 2.90
N VAL A 40 -3.42 -0.16 3.33
CA VAL A 40 -2.08 -0.50 2.83
C VAL A 40 -1.71 -1.94 3.17
N THR A 41 -2.09 -2.42 4.36
CA THR A 41 -1.85 -3.82 4.78
C THR A 41 -2.50 -4.84 3.82
N VAL A 42 -3.57 -4.48 3.12
CA VAL A 42 -4.26 -5.37 2.16
C VAL A 42 -3.87 -5.05 0.71
N GLU A 43 -3.72 -3.78 0.34
CA GLU A 43 -3.37 -3.37 -1.02
C GLU A 43 -1.92 -3.67 -1.40
N GLU A 44 -0.96 -3.50 -0.49
CA GLU A 44 0.46 -3.73 -0.78
C GLU A 44 0.79 -5.19 -1.14
N PRO A 45 0.30 -6.23 -0.41
CA PRO A 45 0.52 -7.63 -0.83
C PRO A 45 -0.25 -8.00 -2.10
N THR A 46 -1.45 -7.44 -2.31
CA THR A 46 -2.24 -7.72 -3.53
C THR A 46 -1.60 -7.09 -4.77
N ALA A 47 -1.13 -5.84 -4.66
CA ALA A 47 -0.45 -5.13 -5.73
C ALA A 47 0.91 -5.76 -6.05
N ALA A 48 1.70 -6.13 -5.03
CA ALA A 48 2.96 -6.85 -5.24
C ALA A 48 2.73 -8.19 -5.96
N THR A 49 1.71 -8.95 -5.55
CA THR A 49 1.34 -10.22 -6.21
C THR A 49 0.90 -10.01 -7.66
N ALA A 50 0.13 -8.95 -7.93
CA ALA A 50 -0.28 -8.60 -9.29
C ALA A 50 0.91 -8.19 -10.18
N TYR A 51 1.88 -7.45 -9.63
CA TYR A 51 3.11 -7.10 -10.34
C TYR A 51 3.97 -8.32 -10.68
N GLU A 52 4.15 -9.25 -9.74
CA GLU A 52 4.90 -10.50 -10.00
C GLU A 52 4.20 -11.36 -11.07
N MET A 53 2.87 -11.44 -11.06
CA MET A 53 2.11 -12.12 -12.11
C MET A 53 2.28 -11.47 -13.49
N GLU A 54 2.37 -10.13 -13.55
CA GLU A 54 2.62 -9.40 -14.80
C GLU A 54 4.01 -9.70 -15.35
N ILE A 55 5.04 -9.66 -14.50
CA ILE A 55 6.43 -9.97 -14.86
C ILE A 55 6.53 -11.39 -15.42
N ASN A 56 6.05 -12.39 -14.69
CA ASN A 56 6.11 -13.79 -15.11
C ASN A 56 5.36 -14.03 -16.44
N THR A 57 4.22 -13.36 -16.66
CA THR A 57 3.48 -13.50 -17.93
C THR A 57 4.30 -12.99 -19.12
N VAL A 58 5.02 -11.87 -18.94
CA VAL A 58 5.89 -11.31 -19.99
C VAL A 58 7.10 -12.21 -20.24
N GLU A 59 7.70 -12.76 -19.19
CA GLU A 59 8.86 -13.66 -19.30
C GLU A 59 8.51 -14.99 -19.97
N ILE A 60 7.37 -15.60 -19.63
CA ILE A 60 6.84 -16.79 -20.34
C ILE A 60 6.73 -16.50 -21.85
N GLY A 61 6.13 -15.36 -22.21
CA GLY A 61 5.94 -14.97 -23.61
C GLY A 61 7.28 -14.82 -24.36
N ARG A 62 8.28 -14.19 -23.73
CA ARG A 62 9.62 -14.04 -24.29
C ARG A 62 10.34 -15.36 -24.44
N SER A 63 10.34 -16.19 -23.39
CA SER A 63 10.98 -17.50 -23.38
C SER A 63 10.41 -18.43 -24.46
N ILE A 64 9.08 -18.43 -24.65
CA ILE A 64 8.43 -19.18 -25.73
C ILE A 64 8.85 -18.64 -27.11
N LEU A 65 8.85 -17.32 -27.31
CA LEU A 65 9.23 -16.73 -28.59
C LEU A 65 10.69 -17.05 -28.95
N SER A 66 11.61 -16.84 -28.01
CA SER A 66 13.02 -17.15 -28.20
C SER A 66 13.28 -18.65 -28.42
N TYR A 67 12.50 -19.53 -27.79
CA TYR A 67 12.56 -20.97 -28.08
C TYR A 67 12.15 -21.28 -29.52
N LEU A 68 11.07 -20.67 -30.01
CA LEU A 68 10.61 -20.87 -31.39
C LEU A 68 11.65 -20.35 -32.42
N GLU A 69 12.42 -19.33 -32.06
CA GLU A 69 13.47 -18.76 -32.93
C GLU A 69 14.78 -19.56 -32.92
N THR A 70 15.19 -20.07 -31.75
CA THR A 70 16.53 -20.67 -31.55
C THR A 70 16.52 -22.19 -31.44
N GLY A 71 15.39 -22.79 -31.04
CA GLY A 71 15.27 -24.20 -30.72
C GLY A 71 15.95 -24.61 -29.41
N ASP A 72 16.43 -23.66 -28.60
CA ASP A 72 17.19 -23.93 -27.39
C ASP A 72 16.33 -24.52 -26.25
N PRO A 73 16.54 -25.79 -25.86
CA PRO A 73 15.73 -26.43 -24.83
C PRO A 73 15.77 -25.73 -23.46
N GLU A 74 16.82 -24.97 -23.13
CA GLU A 74 16.90 -24.24 -21.85
C GLU A 74 15.79 -23.19 -21.72
N LEU A 75 15.37 -22.58 -22.85
CA LEU A 75 14.28 -21.60 -22.87
C LEU A 75 12.91 -22.25 -22.61
N ARG A 76 12.78 -23.54 -22.90
CA ARG A 76 11.57 -24.31 -22.61
C ARG A 76 11.48 -24.67 -21.12
N GLU A 77 12.61 -24.80 -20.44
CA GLU A 77 12.67 -24.99 -18.99
C GLU A 77 12.38 -23.67 -18.26
N ALA A 78 12.95 -22.56 -18.73
CA ALA A 78 12.65 -21.22 -18.23
C ALA A 78 11.14 -20.90 -18.30
N ALA A 79 10.50 -21.09 -19.46
CA ALA A 79 9.06 -20.87 -19.61
C ALA A 79 8.18 -21.76 -18.71
N GLN A 80 8.68 -22.93 -18.29
CA GLN A 80 7.97 -23.80 -17.33
C GLN A 80 8.15 -23.33 -15.90
N SER A 81 9.34 -22.83 -15.55
CA SER A 81 9.62 -22.22 -14.24
C SER A 81 8.75 -20.99 -14.02
N ASP A 82 8.77 -20.05 -14.96
CA ASP A 82 8.00 -18.80 -14.87
C ASP A 82 6.48 -19.08 -14.77
N ARG A 83 6.02 -20.16 -15.39
CA ARG A 83 4.64 -20.63 -15.30
C ARG A 83 4.30 -21.23 -13.94
N ALA A 84 5.24 -21.94 -13.30
CA ALA A 84 5.04 -22.46 -11.95
C ALA A 84 4.94 -21.31 -10.94
N ASP A 85 5.83 -20.33 -11.06
CA ASP A 85 5.86 -19.13 -10.21
C ASP A 85 4.55 -18.33 -10.36
N PHE A 86 4.06 -18.16 -11.60
CA PHE A 86 2.75 -17.54 -11.85
C PHE A 86 1.58 -18.24 -11.14
N GLU A 87 1.52 -19.58 -11.17
CA GLU A 87 0.41 -20.32 -10.52
C GLU A 87 0.52 -20.30 -8.99
N GLU A 88 1.74 -20.20 -8.43
CA GLU A 88 1.95 -20.00 -6.99
C GLU A 88 1.41 -18.65 -6.52
N PHE A 89 1.78 -17.56 -7.21
CA PHE A 89 1.30 -16.21 -6.88
C PHE A 89 -0.22 -16.05 -7.07
N LYS A 90 -0.77 -16.67 -8.11
CA LYS A 90 -2.22 -16.70 -8.34
C LYS A 90 -2.99 -17.42 -7.22
N GLY A 91 -2.43 -18.51 -6.68
CA GLY A 91 -3.00 -19.21 -5.52
C GLY A 91 -3.04 -18.32 -4.26
N GLY A 92 -2.01 -17.51 -4.05
CA GLY A 92 -1.93 -16.55 -2.94
C GLY A 92 -2.91 -15.37 -3.01
N THR A 93 -3.47 -15.06 -4.18
CA THR A 93 -4.45 -13.97 -4.35
C THR A 93 -5.90 -14.40 -4.02
N THR A 94 -6.13 -15.71 -3.82
CA THR A 94 -7.49 -16.29 -3.65
C THR A 94 -7.79 -16.79 -2.23
N SER A 95 -6.81 -16.72 -1.32
CA SER A 95 -6.92 -17.10 0.11
C SER A 95 -7.16 -15.88 0.99
#